data_AF-A0A2E4Y532-F1
#
_entry.id   AF-A0A2E4Y532-F1
#
_cell.length_a   1.000
_cell.length_b   1.000
_cell.length_c   1.000
_cell.angle_alpha   90.00
_cell.angle_beta   90.00
_cell.angle_gamma   90.00
#
_symmetry.space_group_name_H-M   'P 1'
#
loop_
_entity.id
_entity.type
_entity.pdbx_description
1 polymer ?
#
loop_
_entity_poly.entity_id
_entity_poly.type
_entity_poly.pdbx_seq_one_letter_code
_entity_poly.pdbx_strand_id
1 'polypeptide(L)'
;MSKDEIQFIRDFLKNLSPRLILSLKWKEISKSIFQNLKKISNLSSKDTLENQFNTKHFRLLIEKKGKFYPLILKEIQPLKRKLFYNELVHLYFIQIFHDRPFYFNFLESFFYINKEPDIFYFKPLTGFFHGSSLDKKFKKGLNELYTGLYEKDQEITINGLINLGLLSELKEATSGIENQKELKKRKELIRIVESHFGSNTQNYFFKLNHLTSTMEKVISFVNKYKIKLDSNFILFSLCLTSLYLCLKESKEGINLEEIYFKIKS
;
A
#
# COMPACT_ATOMS: atom_id res chain seq x y z
N MET A 1 8.49 17.03 -2.63
CA MET A 1 9.17 15.89 -3.21
C MET A 1 10.43 16.38 -3.90
N SER A 2 11.48 15.56 -3.95
CA SER A 2 12.64 15.81 -4.79
C SER A 2 12.25 15.78 -6.28
N LYS A 3 13.09 16.35 -7.15
CA LYS A 3 12.89 16.26 -8.61
C LYS A 3 12.84 14.79 -9.07
N ASP A 4 13.58 13.91 -8.41
CA ASP A 4 13.65 12.48 -8.74
C ASP A 4 12.39 11.72 -8.36
N GLU A 5 11.76 12.05 -7.22
CA GLU A 5 10.47 11.47 -6.82
C GLU A 5 9.36 11.84 -7.82
N ILE A 6 9.34 13.09 -8.30
CA ILE A 6 8.37 13.54 -9.32
C ILE A 6 8.63 12.82 -10.65
N GLN A 7 9.90 12.71 -11.07
CA GLN A 7 10.27 12.03 -12.30
C GLN A 7 9.91 10.54 -12.24
N PHE A 8 10.15 9.90 -11.10
CA PHE A 8 9.76 8.52 -10.89
C PHE A 8 8.25 8.31 -10.91
N ILE A 9 7.43 9.13 -10.23
CA ILE A 9 5.97 8.97 -10.31
C ILE A 9 5.52 9.12 -11.77
N ARG A 10 6.12 10.05 -12.53
CA ARG A 10 5.85 10.15 -13.97
C ARG A 10 6.23 8.87 -14.69
N ASP A 11 7.39 8.29 -14.42
CA ASP A 11 7.85 7.07 -15.09
C ASP A 11 7.06 5.82 -14.66
N PHE A 12 6.66 5.71 -13.40
CA PHE A 12 5.69 4.71 -12.92
C PHE A 12 4.36 4.84 -13.67
N LEU A 13 3.81 6.07 -13.74
CA LEU A 13 2.57 6.33 -14.47
C LEU A 13 2.71 6.05 -15.97
N LYS A 14 3.88 6.31 -16.58
CA LYS A 14 4.15 5.96 -17.99
C LYS A 14 4.21 4.45 -18.21
N ASN A 15 4.65 3.69 -17.21
CA ASN A 15 4.70 2.23 -17.26
C ASN A 15 3.34 1.58 -16.94
N LEU A 16 2.35 2.34 -16.47
CA LEU A 16 0.97 1.88 -16.42
C LEU A 16 0.36 1.96 -17.82
N SER A 17 -0.41 0.94 -18.22
CA SER A 17 -1.07 0.99 -19.52
C SER A 17 -2.04 2.18 -19.60
N PRO A 18 -2.19 2.86 -20.76
CA PRO A 18 -3.10 4.00 -20.89
C PRO A 18 -4.54 3.68 -20.48
N ARG A 19 -5.01 2.44 -20.75
CA ARG A 19 -6.32 1.96 -20.30
C ARG A 19 -6.44 1.91 -18.78
N LEU A 20 -5.35 1.56 -18.08
CA LEU A 20 -5.27 1.55 -16.62
C LEU A 20 -5.25 2.95 -16.02
N ILE A 21 -4.52 3.89 -16.67
CA ILE A 21 -4.51 5.30 -16.29
C ILE A 21 -5.93 5.89 -16.43
N LEU A 22 -6.64 5.52 -17.49
CA LEU A 22 -8.03 5.93 -17.73
C LEU A 22 -9.00 5.26 -16.75
N SER A 23 -8.89 3.95 -16.51
CA SER A 23 -9.80 3.21 -15.61
C SER A 23 -9.67 3.61 -14.15
N LEU A 24 -8.48 4.05 -13.73
CA LEU A 24 -8.21 4.55 -12.38
C LEU A 24 -8.42 6.07 -12.27
N LYS A 25 -8.83 6.75 -13.35
CA LYS A 25 -8.87 8.23 -13.45
C LYS A 25 -7.60 8.87 -12.91
N TRP A 26 -6.45 8.27 -13.19
CA TRP A 26 -5.16 8.67 -12.60
C TRP A 26 -4.82 10.13 -12.90
N LYS A 27 -5.29 10.71 -14.00
CA LYS A 27 -5.13 12.16 -14.26
C LYS A 27 -5.83 13.02 -13.20
N GLU A 28 -7.01 12.65 -12.73
CA GLU A 28 -7.75 13.39 -11.69
C GLU A 28 -7.18 13.11 -10.30
N ILE A 29 -6.90 11.83 -10.01
CA ILE A 29 -6.26 11.40 -8.76
C ILE A 29 -4.89 12.07 -8.62
N SER A 30 -4.04 11.95 -9.65
CA SER A 30 -2.73 12.57 -9.67
C SER A 30 -2.81 14.09 -9.68
N LYS A 31 -3.75 14.75 -10.37
CA LYS A 31 -3.87 16.21 -10.34
C LYS A 31 -4.24 16.72 -8.95
N SER A 32 -5.22 16.10 -8.28
CA SER A 32 -5.60 16.45 -6.90
C SER A 32 -4.45 16.20 -5.92
N ILE A 33 -3.77 15.06 -6.06
CA ILE A 33 -2.61 14.68 -5.27
C ILE A 33 -1.40 15.62 -5.53
N PHE A 34 -1.04 15.88 -6.79
CA PHE A 34 0.07 16.74 -7.20
C PHE A 34 -0.16 18.22 -6.89
N GLN A 35 -1.41 18.71 -6.90
CA GLN A 35 -1.75 20.06 -6.47
C GLN A 35 -1.50 20.26 -4.97
N ASN A 36 -1.77 19.23 -4.16
CA ASN A 36 -1.53 19.24 -2.71
C ASN A 36 -0.04 18.98 -2.36
N LEU A 37 0.71 18.36 -3.26
CA LEU A 37 2.11 17.95 -3.07
C LEU A 37 3.18 19.03 -3.24
N LYS A 38 2.87 20.20 -3.80
CA LYS A 38 3.88 21.22 -4.14
C LYS A 38 4.62 21.84 -2.92
N LYS A 39 4.49 21.30 -1.70
CA LYS A 39 4.96 21.91 -0.45
C LYS A 39 5.77 21.02 0.52
N ILE A 40 6.38 19.93 0.09
CA ILE A 40 7.12 19.05 1.02
C ILE A 40 8.54 18.83 0.51
N SER A 41 9.57 18.89 1.34
CA SER A 41 10.93 18.51 0.97
C SER A 41 11.67 17.93 2.16
N ASN A 42 12.61 17.04 1.81
CA ASN A 42 13.72 16.50 2.59
C ASN A 42 13.42 15.24 3.40
N LEU A 43 14.07 14.13 2.99
CA LEU A 43 15.00 13.37 3.83
C LEU A 43 15.71 12.31 2.98
N SER A 44 16.99 12.09 3.27
CA SER A 44 17.81 11.03 2.70
C SER A 44 18.40 10.21 3.84
N SER A 45 18.46 8.90 3.71
CA SER A 45 19.55 8.12 4.28
C SER A 45 19.66 6.77 3.58
N LYS A 46 20.89 6.45 3.17
CA LYS A 46 21.35 5.12 2.80
C LYS A 46 21.65 4.38 4.10
N ASP A 47 21.19 3.14 4.23
CA ASP A 47 21.96 2.06 4.87
C ASP A 47 21.32 0.68 4.60
N THR A 48 22.15 -0.33 4.75
CA THR A 48 22.22 -1.67 4.16
C THR A 48 21.01 -2.61 4.34
N LEU A 49 20.59 -3.23 3.22
CA LEU A 49 19.33 -3.96 2.98
C LEU A 49 19.35 -5.48 3.24
N GLU A 50 20.50 -6.06 3.60
CA GLU A 50 20.72 -7.51 3.43
C GLU A 50 19.96 -8.43 4.37
N ASN A 51 19.56 -7.97 5.56
CA ASN A 51 19.06 -8.88 6.60
C ASN A 51 17.56 -8.77 6.90
N GLN A 52 16.75 -8.21 5.98
CA GLN A 52 15.41 -7.77 6.33
C GLN A 52 14.24 -8.41 5.54
N PHE A 53 14.52 -9.27 4.56
CA PHE A 53 13.55 -9.61 3.51
C PHE A 53 13.50 -11.10 3.15
N ASN A 54 13.72 -11.97 4.14
CA ASN A 54 13.65 -13.41 3.93
C ASN A 54 12.32 -13.93 4.48
N THR A 55 11.42 -14.35 3.58
CA THR A 55 10.34 -15.29 3.92
C THR A 55 10.74 -16.69 3.46
N LYS A 56 9.90 -17.70 3.72
CA LYS A 56 10.16 -19.09 3.31
C LYS A 56 10.37 -19.23 1.80
N HIS A 57 9.71 -18.41 0.97
CA HIS A 57 9.75 -18.52 -0.50
C HIS A 57 10.12 -17.22 -1.23
N PHE A 58 10.38 -16.14 -0.49
CA PHE A 58 10.66 -14.83 -1.04
C PHE A 58 11.99 -14.30 -0.51
N ARG A 59 12.85 -13.88 -1.44
CA ARG A 59 14.15 -13.28 -1.12
C ARG A 59 14.31 -11.97 -1.86
N LEU A 60 15.05 -11.04 -1.27
CA LEU A 60 15.46 -9.83 -1.98
C LEU A 60 16.67 -10.17 -2.85
N LEU A 61 16.66 -9.74 -4.11
CA LEU A 61 17.75 -9.95 -5.04
C LEU A 61 18.83 -8.90 -4.78
N ILE A 62 19.73 -9.17 -3.84
CA ILE A 62 20.76 -8.19 -3.43
C ILE A 62 22.03 -8.35 -4.24
N GLU A 63 22.47 -9.58 -4.57
CA GLU A 63 23.63 -9.79 -5.44
C GLU A 63 23.51 -11.03 -6.33
N LYS A 64 24.15 -10.95 -7.51
CA LYS A 64 24.11 -11.95 -8.59
C LYS A 64 24.97 -13.18 -8.26
N LYS A 65 24.35 -14.23 -7.71
CA LYS A 65 24.81 -15.61 -7.93
C LYS A 65 23.59 -16.49 -8.26
N GLY A 66 23.53 -16.99 -9.50
CA GLY A 66 22.44 -17.83 -9.99
C GLY A 66 21.87 -17.38 -11.34
N LYS A 67 21.09 -18.27 -11.98
CA LYS A 67 20.31 -17.97 -13.19
C LYS A 67 18.92 -17.48 -12.75
N PHE A 68 18.64 -16.20 -12.97
CA PHE A 68 17.35 -15.59 -12.65
C PHE A 68 16.59 -15.29 -13.93
N TYR A 69 15.32 -15.66 -13.97
CA TYR A 69 14.44 -15.40 -15.10
C TYR A 69 13.40 -14.35 -14.70
N PRO A 70 13.06 -13.40 -15.58
CA PRO A 70 11.93 -12.51 -15.35
C PRO A 70 10.68 -13.33 -15.01
N LEU A 71 9.92 -12.87 -14.01
CA LEU A 71 8.66 -13.52 -13.66
C LEU A 71 7.65 -13.27 -14.77
N ILE A 72 7.09 -14.35 -15.33
CA ILE A 72 5.94 -14.30 -16.24
C ILE A 72 4.84 -15.16 -15.61
N LEU A 73 3.93 -14.54 -14.86
CA LEU A 73 2.91 -15.20 -14.03
C LEU A 73 2.00 -16.15 -14.83
N LYS A 74 1.79 -15.87 -16.10
CA LYS A 74 0.99 -16.70 -17.01
C LYS A 74 1.66 -18.03 -17.35
N GLU A 75 2.98 -18.09 -17.29
CA GLU A 75 3.79 -19.28 -17.59
C GLU A 75 4.04 -20.14 -16.35
N ILE A 76 3.65 -19.65 -15.17
CA ILE A 76 3.85 -20.35 -13.90
C ILE A 76 2.66 -21.26 -13.60
N GLN A 77 2.95 -22.45 -13.07
CA GLN A 77 1.94 -23.39 -12.61
C GLN A 77 0.96 -22.73 -11.62
N PRO A 78 -0.36 -23.01 -11.70
CA PRO A 78 -1.36 -22.35 -10.88
C PRO A 78 -1.05 -22.31 -9.38
N LEU A 79 -0.60 -23.44 -8.82
CA LEU A 79 -0.27 -23.55 -7.40
C LEU A 79 0.91 -22.63 -7.00
N LYS A 80 1.95 -22.55 -7.83
CA LYS A 80 3.10 -21.68 -7.61
C LYS A 80 2.73 -20.20 -7.75
N ARG A 81 1.82 -19.88 -8.68
CA ARG A 81 1.28 -18.53 -8.83
C ARG A 81 0.48 -18.10 -7.60
N LYS A 82 -0.36 -18.99 -7.04
CA LYS A 82 -1.06 -18.73 -5.78
C LYS A 82 -0.07 -18.47 -4.64
N LEU A 83 0.97 -19.29 -4.53
CA LEU A 83 2.02 -19.10 -3.54
C LEU A 83 2.69 -17.72 -3.68
N PHE A 84 3.06 -17.33 -4.90
CA PHE A 84 3.61 -16.00 -5.18
C PHE A 84 2.66 -14.88 -4.70
N TYR A 85 1.37 -14.98 -5.00
CA TYR A 85 0.39 -13.97 -4.58
C TYR A 85 0.24 -13.88 -3.05
N ASN A 86 0.21 -15.01 -2.36
CA ASN A 86 0.19 -15.03 -0.89
C ASN A 86 1.46 -14.41 -0.30
N GLU A 87 2.63 -14.75 -0.83
CA GLU A 87 3.91 -14.18 -0.38
C GLU A 87 4.01 -12.68 -0.69
N LEU A 88 3.43 -12.21 -1.79
CA LEU A 88 3.37 -10.78 -2.13
C LEU A 88 2.50 -9.99 -1.14
N VAL A 89 1.35 -10.53 -0.75
CA VAL A 89 0.48 -9.92 0.28
C VAL A 89 1.15 -9.99 1.66
N HIS A 90 1.82 -11.09 1.98
CA HIS A 90 2.60 -11.24 3.20
C HIS A 90 3.71 -10.18 3.29
N LEU A 91 4.43 -9.97 2.19
CA LEU A 91 5.42 -8.91 2.08
C LEU A 91 4.81 -7.51 2.30
N TYR A 92 3.66 -7.23 1.69
CA TYR A 92 2.94 -5.97 1.87
C TYR A 92 2.60 -5.69 3.35
N PHE A 93 2.17 -6.70 4.10
CA PHE A 93 1.88 -6.53 5.52
C PHE A 93 3.15 -6.44 6.38
N ILE A 94 4.20 -7.23 6.11
CA ILE A 94 5.47 -7.17 6.85
C ILE A 94 6.06 -5.75 6.85
N GLN A 95 6.04 -5.06 5.70
CA GLN A 95 6.57 -3.70 5.63
C GLN A 95 5.76 -2.66 6.42
N ILE A 96 4.53 -2.99 6.82
CA ILE A 96 3.67 -2.15 7.66
C ILE A 96 3.90 -2.47 9.14
N PHE A 97 3.87 -3.74 9.53
CA PHE A 97 3.93 -4.16 10.93
C PHE A 97 5.33 -4.15 11.54
N HIS A 98 6.37 -4.36 10.73
CA HIS A 98 7.74 -4.43 11.22
C HIS A 98 8.55 -3.23 10.79
N ASP A 99 9.61 -2.86 11.53
CA ASP A 99 10.52 -1.77 11.17
C ASP A 99 11.43 -2.15 9.98
N ARG A 100 10.80 -2.19 8.81
CA ARG A 100 11.35 -2.57 7.51
C ARG A 100 11.21 -1.41 6.50
N PRO A 101 12.08 -1.34 5.48
CA PRO A 101 11.88 -0.44 4.35
C PRO A 101 10.51 -0.62 3.70
N PHE A 102 9.92 0.47 3.23
CA PHE A 102 8.64 0.46 2.54
C PHE A 102 8.86 0.42 1.03
N TYR A 103 8.36 -0.63 0.38
CA TYR A 103 8.39 -0.79 -1.07
C TYR A 103 7.00 -0.51 -1.62
N PHE A 104 6.92 0.40 -2.58
CA PHE A 104 5.64 0.84 -3.16
C PHE A 104 5.41 0.30 -4.58
N ASN A 105 6.34 -0.46 -5.15
CA ASN A 105 6.23 -0.98 -6.51
C ASN A 105 6.31 -2.51 -6.54
N PHE A 106 5.14 -3.11 -6.62
CA PHE A 106 4.92 -4.55 -6.72
C PHE A 106 4.50 -4.99 -8.13
N LEU A 107 4.87 -4.26 -9.19
CA LEU A 107 4.60 -4.73 -10.55
C LEU A 107 5.40 -6.01 -10.86
N GLU A 108 4.81 -6.89 -11.67
CA GLU A 108 5.38 -8.19 -12.06
C GLU A 108 6.82 -8.08 -12.60
N SER A 109 7.13 -7.01 -13.33
CA SER A 109 8.45 -6.74 -13.91
C SER A 109 9.59 -6.56 -12.89
N PHE A 110 9.27 -6.42 -11.61
CA PHE A 110 10.25 -6.34 -10.51
C PHE A 110 10.53 -7.68 -9.85
N PHE A 111 9.86 -8.74 -10.29
CA PHE A 111 10.05 -10.08 -9.75
C PHE A 111 10.78 -10.98 -10.75
N TYR A 112 11.52 -11.90 -10.16
CA TYR A 112 12.30 -12.91 -10.86
C TYR A 112 12.02 -14.24 -10.18
N ILE A 113 12.22 -15.33 -10.91
CA ILE A 113 12.17 -16.67 -10.38
C ILE A 113 13.52 -17.35 -10.62
N ASN A 114 14.04 -17.99 -9.57
CA ASN A 114 14.98 -19.08 -9.77
C ASN A 114 14.17 -20.36 -9.90
N LYS A 115 14.30 -21.07 -11.03
CA LYS A 115 13.55 -22.30 -11.28
C LYS A 115 14.06 -23.47 -10.41
N GLU A 116 15.29 -23.37 -9.91
CA GLU A 116 15.96 -24.38 -9.08
C GLU A 116 16.88 -23.71 -8.04
N PRO A 117 16.50 -23.57 -6.77
CA PRO A 117 15.22 -23.94 -6.13
C PRO A 117 14.14 -22.91 -6.45
N ASP A 118 12.89 -23.35 -6.65
CA ASP A 118 11.67 -22.53 -6.91
C ASP A 118 11.46 -21.38 -5.89
N ILE A 119 12.25 -20.32 -6.03
CA ILE A 119 12.30 -19.18 -5.13
C ILE A 119 11.99 -17.93 -5.93
N PHE A 120 11.09 -17.12 -5.39
CA PHE A 120 10.78 -15.81 -5.93
C PHE A 120 11.77 -14.77 -5.39
N TYR A 121 12.27 -13.97 -6.31
CA TYR A 121 13.20 -12.90 -6.02
C TYR A 121 12.53 -11.58 -6.35
N PHE A 122 12.53 -10.67 -5.39
CA PHE A 122 12.15 -9.29 -5.62
C PHE A 122 13.38 -8.45 -5.84
N LYS A 123 13.44 -7.80 -6.99
CA LYS A 123 14.47 -6.81 -7.29
C LYS A 123 13.83 -5.42 -7.18
N PRO A 124 13.87 -4.78 -6.01
CA PRO A 124 13.44 -3.40 -5.90
C PRO A 124 14.30 -2.53 -6.83
N LEU A 125 13.74 -1.40 -7.25
CA LEU A 125 14.52 -0.38 -7.96
C LEU A 125 15.71 0.04 -7.11
N THR A 126 16.90 0.02 -7.69
CA THR A 126 18.14 0.52 -7.07
C THR A 126 18.11 2.05 -7.00
N GLY A 127 18.50 2.66 -5.89
CA GLY A 127 18.67 4.11 -5.76
C GLY A 127 17.95 4.75 -4.56
N PHE A 128 17.62 6.05 -4.66
CA PHE A 128 16.98 6.89 -3.62
C PHE A 128 15.63 6.36 -3.08
N PHE A 129 15.07 5.34 -3.72
CA PHE A 129 13.88 4.58 -3.27
C PHE A 129 14.23 3.50 -2.23
N HIS A 130 15.50 3.32 -1.92
CA HIS A 130 15.96 2.64 -0.71
C HIS A 130 15.82 3.62 0.47
N GLY A 131 14.86 3.33 1.36
CA GLY A 131 14.83 3.97 2.67
C GLY A 131 14.08 5.30 2.79
N SER A 132 13.35 5.77 1.76
CA SER A 132 12.32 6.79 1.97
C SER A 132 11.11 6.14 2.66
N SER A 133 11.31 5.93 3.95
CA SER A 133 10.35 5.44 4.92
C SER A 133 9.07 6.24 4.81
N LEU A 134 7.91 5.56 4.71
CA LEU A 134 6.71 6.14 5.31
C LEU A 134 7.13 6.62 6.70
N ASP A 135 6.80 7.87 7.03
CA ASP A 135 7.22 8.39 8.33
C ASP A 135 6.70 7.46 9.45
N LYS A 136 7.43 7.40 10.56
CA LYS A 136 7.12 6.46 11.65
C LYS A 136 5.69 6.62 12.17
N LYS A 137 5.15 7.85 12.17
CA LYS A 137 3.78 8.13 12.62
C LYS A 137 2.75 7.61 11.61
N PHE A 138 2.97 7.81 10.32
CA PHE A 138 2.14 7.28 9.25
C PHE A 138 2.13 5.76 9.26
N LYS A 139 3.30 5.13 9.42
CA LYS A 139 3.43 3.68 9.53
C LYS A 139 2.73 3.12 10.77
N LYS A 140 2.87 3.78 11.92
CA LYS A 140 2.10 3.48 13.14
C LYS A 140 0.60 3.58 12.88
N GLY A 141 0.16 4.64 12.20
CA GLY A 141 -1.24 4.83 11.82
C GLY A 141 -1.78 3.73 10.90
N LEU A 142 -0.98 3.25 9.93
CA LEU A 142 -1.35 2.09 9.11
C LEU A 142 -1.46 0.80 9.95
N ASN A 143 -0.51 0.56 10.85
CA ASN A 143 -0.53 -0.61 11.72
C ASN A 143 -1.78 -0.62 12.61
N GLU A 144 -2.08 0.49 13.29
CA GLU A 144 -3.30 0.65 14.09
C GLU A 144 -4.54 0.49 13.21
N LEU A 145 -4.58 1.11 12.02
CA LEU A 145 -5.71 0.99 11.12
C LEU A 145 -6.00 -0.47 10.76
N TYR A 146 -4.99 -1.23 10.34
CA TYR A 146 -5.18 -2.65 10.02
C TYR A 146 -5.52 -3.47 11.26
N THR A 147 -4.86 -3.24 12.39
CA THR A 147 -5.15 -3.93 13.65
C THR A 147 -6.61 -3.74 14.05
N GLY A 148 -7.09 -2.50 14.06
CA GLY A 148 -8.48 -2.19 14.39
C GLY A 148 -9.49 -2.84 13.44
N LEU A 149 -9.17 -2.93 12.14
CA LEU A 149 -10.06 -3.58 11.17
C LEU A 149 -10.12 -5.11 11.33
N TYR A 150 -8.96 -5.77 11.48
CA TYR A 150 -8.90 -7.24 11.62
C TYR A 150 -9.39 -7.72 12.98
N GLU A 151 -9.17 -6.93 14.04
CA GLU A 151 -9.59 -7.27 15.42
C GLU A 151 -10.94 -6.67 15.79
N LYS A 152 -11.56 -5.94 14.85
CA LYS A 152 -12.87 -5.28 15.02
C LYS A 152 -12.88 -4.30 16.20
N ASP A 153 -11.73 -3.66 16.43
CA ASP A 153 -11.57 -2.59 17.42
C ASP A 153 -11.69 -1.23 16.74
N GLN A 154 -12.84 -0.59 16.96
CA GLN A 154 -13.15 0.70 16.37
C GLN A 154 -12.28 1.84 16.96
N GLU A 155 -11.85 1.74 18.22
CA GLU A 155 -11.03 2.75 18.87
C GLU A 155 -9.62 2.74 18.26
N ILE A 156 -9.02 1.56 18.09
CA ILE A 156 -7.73 1.40 17.41
C ILE A 156 -7.85 1.87 15.95
N THR A 157 -8.94 1.53 15.26
CA THR A 157 -9.22 2.02 13.89
C THR A 157 -9.22 3.55 13.84
N ILE A 158 -9.89 4.20 14.78
CA ILE A 158 -9.95 5.65 14.89
C ILE A 158 -8.57 6.26 15.15
N ASN A 159 -7.79 5.69 16.06
CA ASN A 159 -6.45 6.16 16.39
C ASN A 159 -5.52 6.07 15.17
N GLY A 160 -5.62 4.98 14.40
CA GLY A 160 -4.91 4.84 13.13
C GLY A 160 -5.25 5.96 12.15
N LEU A 161 -6.53 6.27 11.98
CA LEU A 161 -7.00 7.35 11.09
C LEU A 161 -6.59 8.76 11.55
N ILE A 162 -6.46 8.99 12.86
CA ILE A 162 -5.90 10.22 13.43
C ILE A 162 -4.40 10.31 13.15
N ASN A 163 -3.66 9.21 13.34
CA ASN A 163 -2.21 9.16 13.10
C ASN A 163 -1.86 9.31 11.62
N LEU A 164 -2.73 8.84 10.73
CA LEU A 164 -2.68 9.10 9.29
C LEU A 164 -3.08 10.55 8.93
N GLY A 165 -3.54 11.38 9.87
CA GLY A 165 -3.93 12.76 9.60
C GLY A 165 -5.26 12.92 8.84
N LEU A 166 -6.08 11.86 8.76
CA LEU A 166 -7.39 11.92 8.11
C LEU A 166 -8.47 12.43 9.07
N LEU A 167 -8.29 12.22 10.38
CA LEU A 167 -9.18 12.67 11.45
C LEU A 167 -8.43 13.54 12.45
N SER A 168 -9.18 14.33 13.21
CA SER A 168 -8.67 15.10 14.34
C SER A 168 -9.17 14.49 15.64
N GLU A 169 -8.40 14.60 16.72
CA GLU A 169 -8.86 14.25 18.07
C GLU A 169 -10.14 15.02 18.44
N LEU A 170 -11.04 14.37 19.17
CA LEU A 170 -12.21 15.05 19.73
C LEU A 170 -11.72 15.89 20.91
N LYS A 171 -12.04 17.18 20.92
CA LYS A 171 -11.74 18.04 22.05
C LYS A 171 -12.88 17.93 23.06
N GLU A 172 -12.56 17.53 24.29
CA GLU A 172 -13.52 17.36 25.39
C GLU A 172 -14.23 18.68 25.73
N ALA A 173 -13.58 19.83 25.50
CA ALA A 173 -14.08 21.15 25.88
C ALA A 173 -15.03 21.81 24.85
N THR A 174 -15.23 21.24 23.66
CA THR A 174 -16.08 21.85 22.60
C THR A 174 -17.39 21.09 22.43
N SER A 175 -18.31 21.22 23.40
CA SER A 175 -19.70 20.74 23.29
C SER A 175 -20.53 21.59 22.32
N GLY A 176 -20.10 21.67 21.06
CA GLY A 176 -20.70 22.49 20.00
C GLY A 176 -20.73 21.80 18.64
N ILE A 177 -21.24 22.53 17.64
CA ILE A 177 -21.42 22.12 16.23
C ILE A 177 -20.16 21.47 15.63
N GLU A 178 -18.96 21.86 16.08
CA GLU A 178 -17.68 21.30 15.63
C GLU A 178 -17.53 19.80 15.98
N ASN A 179 -17.89 19.38 17.19
CA ASN A 179 -17.84 17.97 17.58
C ASN A 179 -18.83 17.14 16.76
N GLN A 180 -20.02 17.67 16.45
CA GLN A 180 -20.99 16.98 15.58
C GLN A 180 -20.45 16.81 14.15
N LYS A 181 -19.76 17.82 13.61
CA LYS A 181 -19.12 17.75 12.28
C LYS A 181 -18.01 16.71 12.25
N GLU A 182 -17.16 16.65 13.27
CA GLU A 182 -16.08 15.64 13.37
C GLU A 182 -16.65 14.23 13.57
N LEU A 183 -17.71 14.06 14.36
CA LEU A 183 -18.39 12.76 14.50
C LEU A 183 -18.99 12.27 13.17
N LYS A 184 -19.57 13.17 12.38
CA LYS A 184 -20.05 12.82 11.02
C LYS A 184 -18.89 12.41 10.11
N LYS A 185 -17.79 13.17 10.14
CA LYS A 185 -16.57 12.88 9.40
C LYS A 185 -15.99 11.50 9.77
N ARG A 186 -15.92 11.18 11.07
CA ARG A 186 -15.50 9.88 11.61
C ARG A 186 -16.35 8.73 11.06
N LYS A 187 -17.67 8.82 11.19
CA LYS A 187 -18.61 7.80 10.69
C LYS A 187 -18.49 7.58 9.19
N GLU A 188 -18.33 8.65 8.42
CA GLU A 188 -18.17 8.57 6.96
C GLU A 188 -16.87 7.86 6.57
N LEU A 189 -15.74 8.24 7.19
CA LEU A 189 -14.44 7.64 6.87
C LEU A 189 -14.35 6.17 7.28
N ILE A 190 -14.85 5.82 8.47
CA ILE A 190 -14.86 4.43 8.94
C ILE A 190 -15.59 3.54 7.92
N ARG A 191 -16.77 3.96 7.45
CA ARG A 191 -17.50 3.22 6.42
C ARG A 191 -16.72 3.06 5.12
N ILE A 192 -15.99 4.09 4.68
CA ILE A 192 -15.15 4.02 3.48
C ILE A 192 -14.06 2.96 3.67
N VAL A 193 -13.36 2.99 4.80
CA VAL A 193 -12.24 2.10 5.10
C VAL A 193 -12.72 0.64 5.30
N GLU A 194 -13.75 0.41 6.10
CA GLU A 194 -14.33 -0.91 6.33
C GLU A 194 -14.79 -1.55 5.03
N SER A 195 -15.38 -0.76 4.13
CA SER A 195 -15.82 -1.26 2.82
C SER A 195 -14.68 -1.78 1.95
N HIS A 196 -13.45 -1.33 2.18
CA HIS A 196 -12.29 -1.70 1.38
C HIS A 196 -11.45 -2.80 2.02
N PHE A 197 -11.20 -2.69 3.32
CA PHE A 197 -10.26 -3.51 4.07
C PHE A 197 -10.90 -4.45 5.10
N GLY A 198 -12.15 -4.18 5.51
CA GLY A 198 -12.82 -4.90 6.61
C GLY A 198 -13.86 -5.94 6.18
N SER A 199 -14.11 -6.11 4.88
CA SER A 199 -15.12 -7.05 4.37
C SER A 199 -14.50 -8.17 3.53
N ASN A 200 -14.96 -9.40 3.74
CA ASN A 200 -14.56 -10.62 3.01
C ASN A 200 -13.05 -10.92 3.03
N THR A 201 -12.41 -10.76 4.20
CA THR A 201 -10.97 -10.97 4.41
C THR A 201 -10.52 -12.42 4.21
N GLN A 202 -11.40 -13.40 4.39
CA GLN A 202 -11.06 -14.83 4.28
C GLN A 202 -10.93 -15.33 2.84
N ASN A 203 -11.53 -14.63 1.86
CA ASN A 203 -11.50 -15.01 0.45
C ASN A 203 -11.52 -13.76 -0.44
N TYR A 204 -10.49 -12.92 -0.28
CA TYR A 204 -10.45 -11.61 -0.91
C TYR A 204 -9.97 -11.69 -2.36
N PHE A 205 -10.72 -11.07 -3.27
CA PHE A 205 -10.37 -10.95 -4.69
C PHE A 205 -9.96 -9.52 -5.01
N PHE A 206 -8.70 -9.33 -5.42
CA PHE A 206 -8.15 -8.03 -5.80
C PHE A 206 -8.74 -7.57 -7.14
N LYS A 207 -9.79 -6.75 -7.09
CA LYS A 207 -10.44 -6.19 -8.28
C LYS A 207 -10.09 -4.71 -8.44
N LEU A 208 -9.60 -4.33 -9.61
CA LEU A 208 -9.25 -2.93 -9.90
C LEU A 208 -10.44 -1.99 -9.74
N ASN A 209 -11.64 -2.39 -10.18
CA ASN A 209 -12.84 -1.56 -10.04
C ASN A 209 -13.18 -1.27 -8.57
N HIS A 210 -12.91 -2.22 -7.67
CA HIS A 210 -13.12 -2.03 -6.24
C HIS A 210 -12.09 -1.06 -5.65
N LEU A 211 -10.81 -1.14 -6.05
CA LEU A 211 -9.80 -0.14 -5.71
C LEU A 211 -10.17 1.24 -6.24
N THR A 212 -10.55 1.37 -7.53
CA THR A 212 -10.97 2.64 -8.14
C THR A 212 -12.11 3.28 -7.33
N SER A 213 -13.18 2.52 -7.07
CA SER A 213 -14.35 3.03 -6.34
C SER A 213 -13.98 3.50 -4.93
N THR A 214 -13.09 2.77 -4.25
CA THR A 214 -12.61 3.18 -2.92
C THR A 214 -11.78 4.45 -2.98
N MET A 215 -10.83 4.54 -3.91
CA MET A 215 -9.99 5.72 -4.08
C MET A 215 -10.82 6.96 -4.41
N GLU A 216 -11.85 6.83 -5.26
CA GLU A 216 -12.79 7.92 -5.54
C GLU A 216 -13.52 8.40 -4.27
N LYS A 217 -13.97 7.47 -3.42
CA LYS A 217 -14.60 7.81 -2.13
C LYS A 217 -13.63 8.52 -1.19
N VAL A 218 -12.40 8.02 -1.07
CA VAL A 218 -11.34 8.63 -0.24
C VAL A 218 -11.01 10.04 -0.74
N ILE A 219 -10.84 10.23 -2.05
CA ILE A 219 -10.56 11.55 -2.63
C ILE A 219 -11.73 12.51 -2.44
N SER A 220 -12.96 12.05 -2.66
CA SER A 220 -14.17 12.82 -2.40
C SER A 220 -14.24 13.28 -0.93
N PHE A 221 -13.95 12.38 0.00
CA PHE A 221 -13.87 12.67 1.43
C PHE A 221 -12.79 13.73 1.74
N VAL A 222 -11.57 13.53 1.23
CA VAL A 222 -10.44 14.46 1.41
C VAL A 222 -10.78 15.85 0.90
N ASN A 223 -11.37 15.96 -0.29
CA ASN A 223 -11.78 17.23 -0.88
C ASN A 223 -12.89 17.91 -0.08
N LYS A 224 -13.93 17.15 0.27
CA LYS A 224 -15.08 17.65 1.06
C LYS A 224 -14.65 18.22 2.40
N TYR A 225 -13.69 17.59 3.06
CA TYR A 225 -13.19 18.02 4.37
C TYR A 225 -11.89 18.84 4.30
N LYS A 226 -11.42 19.21 3.10
CA LYS A 226 -10.19 19.98 2.86
C LYS A 226 -8.96 19.41 3.58
N ILE A 227 -8.86 18.08 3.63
CA ILE A 227 -7.74 17.38 4.25
C ILE A 227 -6.52 17.54 3.34
N LYS A 228 -5.36 17.85 3.92
CA LYS A 228 -4.10 17.91 3.19
C LYS A 228 -3.44 16.54 3.24
N LEU A 229 -3.24 15.93 2.07
CA LEU A 229 -2.49 14.69 1.94
C LEU A 229 -1.00 15.01 1.77
N ASP A 230 -0.16 14.31 2.52
CA ASP A 230 1.29 14.39 2.41
C ASP A 230 1.85 13.39 1.38
N SER A 231 3.19 13.30 1.30
CA SER A 231 3.87 12.34 0.42
C SER A 231 3.65 10.89 0.82
N ASN A 232 3.42 10.58 2.09
CA ASN A 232 3.23 9.21 2.57
C ASN A 232 1.97 8.58 2.00
N PHE A 233 0.87 9.34 1.94
CA PHE A 233 -0.38 8.88 1.32
C PHE A 233 -0.19 8.44 -0.13
N ILE A 234 0.72 9.09 -0.84
CA ILE A 234 0.91 8.92 -2.27
C ILE A 234 1.76 7.69 -2.50
N LEU A 235 2.86 7.54 -1.75
CA LEU A 235 3.66 6.33 -1.75
C LEU A 235 2.81 5.12 -1.37
N PHE A 236 1.96 5.25 -0.34
CA PHE A 236 1.02 4.22 0.05
C PHE A 236 -0.03 3.92 -1.04
N SER A 237 -0.57 4.94 -1.71
CA SER A 237 -1.53 4.75 -2.82
C SER A 237 -0.90 4.06 -4.03
N LEU A 238 0.36 4.37 -4.34
CA LEU A 238 1.13 3.70 -5.40
C LEU A 238 1.43 2.25 -5.02
N CYS A 239 1.76 2.01 -3.75
CA CYS A 239 1.92 0.67 -3.18
C CYS A 239 0.66 -0.18 -3.37
N LEU A 240 -0.50 0.31 -2.92
CA LEU A 240 -1.76 -0.38 -3.11
C LEU A 240 -2.07 -0.59 -4.59
N THR A 241 -1.86 0.42 -5.43
CA THR A 241 -2.14 0.28 -6.86
C THR A 241 -1.27 -0.78 -7.52
N SER A 242 0.03 -0.79 -7.25
CA SER A 242 0.95 -1.80 -7.82
C SER A 242 0.63 -3.20 -7.29
N LEU A 243 0.25 -3.32 -6.02
CA LEU A 243 -0.22 -4.57 -5.42
C LEU A 243 -1.46 -5.11 -6.16
N TYR A 244 -2.52 -4.30 -6.31
CA TYR A 244 -3.73 -4.70 -7.02
C TYR A 244 -3.45 -5.05 -8.48
N LEU A 245 -2.54 -4.33 -9.13
CA LEU A 245 -2.16 -4.60 -10.51
C LEU A 245 -1.51 -5.96 -10.70
N CYS A 246 -0.69 -6.38 -9.74
CA CYS A 246 -0.05 -7.69 -9.74
C CYS A 246 -1.05 -8.80 -9.39
N LEU A 247 -1.93 -8.55 -8.41
CA LEU A 247 -2.87 -9.53 -7.88
C LEU A 247 -4.18 -9.66 -8.68
N LYS A 248 -4.49 -8.74 -9.60
CA LYS A 248 -5.76 -8.75 -10.36
C LYS A 248 -6.00 -10.01 -11.19
N GLU A 249 -4.92 -10.71 -11.57
CA GLU A 249 -5.01 -11.95 -12.35
C GLU A 249 -5.17 -13.19 -11.46
N SER A 250 -5.22 -13.02 -10.13
CA SER A 250 -5.53 -14.12 -9.21
C SER A 250 -6.95 -14.63 -9.45
N LYS A 251 -7.03 -15.87 -9.92
CA LYS A 251 -8.30 -16.60 -10.07
C LYS A 251 -8.82 -17.15 -8.75
N GLU A 252 -8.00 -17.14 -7.71
CA GLU A 252 -8.32 -17.63 -6.37
C GLU A 252 -8.30 -16.46 -5.40
N GLY A 253 -9.22 -16.46 -4.43
CA GLY A 253 -9.19 -15.46 -3.38
C GLY A 253 -8.08 -15.75 -2.38
N ILE A 254 -7.61 -14.67 -1.75
CA ILE A 254 -6.51 -14.68 -0.79
C ILE A 254 -7.10 -14.48 0.60
N ASN A 255 -6.67 -15.30 1.56
CA ASN A 255 -7.04 -15.17 2.95
C ASN A 255 -6.17 -14.10 3.63
N LEU A 256 -6.62 -12.85 3.59
CA LEU A 256 -5.91 -11.71 4.17
C LEU A 256 -5.84 -11.81 5.71
N GLU A 257 -6.87 -12.36 6.33
CA GLU A 257 -6.97 -12.53 7.79
C GLU A 257 -5.90 -13.51 8.31
N GLU A 258 -5.76 -14.66 7.65
CA GLU A 258 -4.72 -15.64 7.96
C GLU A 258 -3.31 -15.03 7.80
N ILE A 259 -3.08 -14.29 6.71
CA ILE A 259 -1.78 -13.64 6.48
C ILE A 259 -1.50 -12.58 7.56
N TYR A 260 -2.50 -11.76 7.92
CA TYR A 260 -2.38 -10.76 8.98
C TYR A 260 -2.00 -11.41 10.32
N PHE A 261 -2.77 -12.40 10.78
CA PHE A 261 -2.54 -13.03 12.08
C PHE A 261 -1.20 -13.80 12.13
N LYS A 262 -0.76 -14.35 11.01
CA LYS A 262 0.57 -14.98 10.89
C LYS A 262 1.72 -13.99 11.05
N ILE A 263 1.54 -12.73 10.63
CA ILE A 263 2.59 -11.70 10.75
C ILE A 263 2.60 -11.09 12.15
N LYS A 264 1.43 -10.98 12.78
CA LYS A 264 1.29 -10.41 14.12
C LYS A 264 1.77 -11.34 15.24
N SER A 265 1.70 -12.67 15.02
CA SER A 265 2.14 -13.70 15.99
C SER A 265 3.67 -13.84 16.06
#